data_AF-A0A5N7ZDI4-F1
#
_entry.id   AF-A0A5N7ZDI4-F1
#
_cell.length_a   1.000
_cell.length_b   1.000
_cell.length_c   1.000
_cell.angle_alpha   90.00
_cell.angle_beta   90.00
_cell.angle_gamma   90.00
#
_symmetry.space_group_name_H-M   'P 1'
#
loop_
_entity.id
_entity.type
_entity.pdbx_description
1 polymer ?
#
loop_
_entity_poly.entity_id
_entity_poly.type
_entity_poly.pdbx_seq_one_letter_code
_entity_poly.pdbx_strand_id
1 'polypeptide(L)'
;MFGLFKENTKIALGAIKSQLLRTILTVMIIAIGITALVGILTVVSALENTIAKDFASMGANTFSISQYDMSSQINNNDPNRKINPIISYPEARAFQEKYNYPLSTTSLSFTA
;
A
#
# COMPACT_ATOMS: atom_id res chain seq x y z
N MET A 1 -12.98 40.73 30.38
CA MET A 1 -12.20 40.31 29.20
C MET A 1 -13.07 39.81 28.04
N PHE A 2 -14.07 38.95 28.25
CA PHE A 2 -14.94 38.42 27.17
C PHE A 2 -15.68 39.49 26.33
N GLY A 3 -16.06 40.63 26.93
CA GLY A 3 -16.73 41.72 26.19
C GLY A 3 -15.86 42.33 25.09
N LEU A 4 -14.57 42.55 25.36
CA LEU A 4 -13.61 43.10 24.40
C LEU A 4 -13.36 42.15 23.23
N PHE A 5 -13.28 40.85 23.51
CA PHE A 5 -13.14 39.83 22.46
C PHE A 5 -14.35 39.82 21.52
N LYS A 6 -15.56 39.88 22.09
CA LYS A 6 -16.82 39.93 21.32
C LYS A 6 -16.91 41.18 20.44
N GLU A 7 -16.43 42.32 20.93
CA GLU A 7 -16.40 43.58 20.19
C GLU A 7 -15.37 43.56 19.07
N ASN A 8 -14.15 43.07 19.33
CA ASN A 8 -13.13 42.89 18.30
C ASN A 8 -13.59 41.93 17.19
N THR A 9 -14.24 40.81 17.54
CA THR A 9 -14.78 39.89 16.53
C THR A 9 -15.91 40.53 15.72
N LYS A 10 -16.77 41.35 16.34
CA LYS A 10 -17.82 42.09 15.63
C LYS A 10 -17.25 43.09 14.63
N ILE A 11 -16.21 43.82 15.02
CA ILE A 11 -15.50 44.77 14.14
C ILE A 11 -14.83 44.01 12.98
N ALA A 12 -14.16 42.89 13.26
CA ALA A 12 -13.52 42.07 12.23
C ALA A 12 -14.53 41.50 11.21
N LEU A 13 -15.70 41.02 11.66
CA LEU A 13 -16.77 40.56 10.78
C LEU A 13 -17.36 41.69 9.93
N GLY A 14 -17.47 42.90 10.49
CA GLY A 14 -17.85 44.10 9.75
C GLY A 14 -16.85 44.45 8.64
N ALA A 15 -15.55 44.39 8.94
CA ALA A 15 -14.49 44.64 7.98
C ALA A 15 -14.46 43.61 6.82
N ILE A 16 -14.64 42.32 7.14
CA ILE A 16 -14.74 41.25 6.13
C ILE A 16 -15.91 41.50 5.18
N LYS A 17 -17.08 41.89 5.71
CA LYS A 17 -18.26 42.22 4.89
C LYS A 17 -18.07 43.49 4.06
N SER A 18 -17.34 44.48 4.57
CA SER A 18 -17.03 45.71 3.83
C SER A 18 -16.12 45.48 2.62
N GLN A 19 -15.29 44.42 2.64
CA GLN A 19 -14.38 44.09 1.55
C GLN A 19 -14.46 42.59 1.19
N LEU A 20 -15.62 42.19 0.67
CA LEU A 20 -15.94 40.80 0.33
C LEU A 20 -15.03 40.22 -0.77
N LEU A 21 -14.78 40.98 -1.84
CA LEU A 21 -14.01 40.50 -3.00
C LEU A 21 -12.60 40.06 -2.60
N ARG A 22 -11.89 40.94 -1.87
CA ARG A 22 -10.53 40.65 -1.39
C ARG A 22 -10.54 39.47 -0.42
N THR A 23 -11.48 39.45 0.53
CA THR A 23 -11.51 38.41 1.56
C THR A 23 -11.76 37.03 0.95
N ILE A 24 -12.72 36.91 0.02
CA ILE A 24 -13.02 35.64 -0.66
C ILE A 24 -11.82 35.16 -1.47
N LEU A 25 -11.19 36.03 -2.26
CA LEU A 25 -10.02 35.65 -3.06
C LEU A 25 -8.88 35.14 -2.18
N THR A 26 -8.61 35.82 -1.06
CA THR A 26 -7.53 35.44 -0.15
C THR A 26 -7.81 34.08 0.51
N VAL A 27 -9.06 33.85 0.95
CA VAL A 27 -9.47 32.56 1.55
C VAL A 27 -9.43 31.43 0.53
N MET A 28 -9.83 31.66 -0.72
CA MET A 28 -9.73 30.66 -1.78
C MET A 28 -8.28 30.25 -2.07
N ILE A 29 -7.35 31.22 -2.13
CA ILE A 29 -5.93 30.93 -2.35
C ILE A 29 -5.37 30.05 -1.22
N ILE A 30 -5.69 30.39 0.04
CA ILE A 30 -5.25 29.59 1.20
C ILE A 30 -5.89 28.20 1.17
N ALA A 31 -7.18 28.10 0.87
CA ALA A 31 -7.89 26.84 0.81
C ALA A 31 -7.27 25.91 -0.25
N ILE A 32 -7.08 26.40 -1.47
CA ILE A 32 -6.46 25.65 -2.57
C ILE A 32 -5.03 25.24 -2.21
N GLY A 33 -4.24 26.14 -1.62
CA GLY A 33 -2.86 25.87 -1.24
C GLY A 33 -2.74 24.73 -0.23
N ILE A 34 -3.55 24.76 0.83
CA ILE A 34 -3.55 23.71 1.86
C ILE A 34 -4.07 22.38 1.28
N THR A 35 -5.16 22.41 0.51
CA THR A 35 -5.71 21.18 -0.08
C THR A 35 -4.77 20.54 -1.09
N ALA A 36 -4.02 21.34 -1.87
CA ALA A 36 -3.04 20.83 -2.81
C ALA A 36 -1.87 20.16 -2.09
N LEU A 37 -1.35 20.78 -1.02
CA LEU A 37 -0.24 20.23 -0.23
C LEU A 37 -0.62 18.94 0.50
N VAL A 38 -1.78 18.90 1.15
CA VAL A 38 -2.26 17.68 1.82
C VAL A 38 -2.64 16.60 0.79
N GLY A 39 -3.21 17.02 -0.35
CA GLY A 39 -3.59 16.13 -1.44
C GLY A 39 -2.40 15.38 -2.03
N ILE A 40 -1.31 16.06 -2.36
CA ILE A 40 -0.13 15.40 -2.95
C ILE A 40 0.50 14.40 -1.97
N LEU A 41 0.59 14.76 -0.68
CA LEU A 41 1.12 13.86 0.35
C LEU A 41 0.27 12.60 0.46
N THR A 42 -1.06 12.76 0.48
CA THR A 42 -2.00 11.64 0.56
C THR A 42 -1.88 10.71 -0.63
N VAL A 43 -1.84 11.27 -1.85
CA VAL A 43 -1.71 10.48 -3.09
C VAL A 43 -0.38 9.73 -3.13
N VAL A 44 0.73 10.40 -2.78
CA VAL A 44 2.05 9.74 -2.74
C VAL A 44 2.05 8.60 -1.74
N SER A 45 1.53 8.79 -0.53
CA SER A 45 1.46 7.71 0.48
C SER A 45 0.56 6.57 0.03
N ALA A 46 -0.56 6.85 -0.64
CA ALA A 46 -1.44 5.81 -1.18
C ALA A 46 -0.76 5.01 -2.30
N LEU A 47 -0.03 5.70 -3.19
CA LEU A 47 0.75 5.07 -4.25
C LEU A 47 1.90 4.24 -3.67
N GLU A 48 2.65 4.78 -2.71
CA GLU A 48 3.72 4.05 -2.02
C GLU A 48 3.17 2.77 -1.38
N ASN A 49 2.04 2.85 -0.67
CA ASN A 49 1.43 1.68 -0.04
C ASN A 49 0.95 0.64 -1.07
N THR A 50 0.34 1.10 -2.16
CA THR A 50 -0.16 0.22 -3.23
C THR A 50 1.01 -0.46 -3.93
N ILE A 51 2.04 0.29 -4.30
CA ILE A 51 3.24 -0.22 -4.96
C ILE A 51 3.99 -1.18 -4.02
N ALA A 52 4.17 -0.84 -2.75
CA ALA A 52 4.81 -1.72 -1.78
C ALA A 52 4.01 -3.02 -1.57
N LYS A 53 2.67 -2.93 -1.55
CA LYS A 53 1.79 -4.09 -1.48
C LYS A 53 1.87 -4.94 -2.74
N ASP A 54 1.90 -4.32 -3.92
CA ASP A 54 2.07 -5.01 -5.19
C ASP A 54 3.43 -5.70 -5.25
N PHE A 55 4.54 -5.04 -4.88
CA PHE A 55 5.85 -5.68 -4.77
C PHE A 55 5.91 -6.81 -3.73
N ALA A 56 5.26 -6.64 -2.58
CA ALA A 56 5.13 -7.71 -1.59
C ALA A 56 4.35 -8.90 -2.15
N SER A 57 3.28 -8.64 -2.91
CA SER A 57 2.47 -9.68 -3.57
C SER A 57 3.15 -10.31 -4.79
N MET A 58 4.01 -9.57 -5.48
CA MET A 58 4.87 -10.02 -6.59
C MET A 58 6.05 -10.87 -6.09
N GLY A 59 6.15 -11.09 -4.78
CA GLY A 59 7.04 -12.08 -4.20
C GLY A 59 8.37 -11.53 -3.69
N ALA A 60 8.46 -10.25 -3.34
CA ALA A 60 9.64 -9.70 -2.66
C ALA A 60 10.02 -10.47 -1.35
N ASN A 61 9.08 -11.24 -0.78
CA ASN A 61 9.32 -12.18 0.32
C ASN A 61 8.63 -13.56 0.13
N THR A 62 8.16 -13.90 -1.07
CA THR A 62 7.39 -15.13 -1.32
C THR A 62 8.23 -16.12 -2.11
N PHE A 63 8.69 -17.18 -1.46
CA PHE A 63 9.34 -18.31 -2.11
C PHE A 63 8.29 -19.37 -2.47
N SER A 64 8.12 -19.64 -3.77
CA SER A 64 7.30 -20.77 -4.23
C SER A 64 8.20 -22.00 -4.40
N ILE A 65 7.82 -23.12 -3.79
CA ILE A 65 8.53 -24.40 -3.93
C ILE A 65 7.59 -25.33 -4.70
N SER A 66 7.97 -25.70 -5.92
CA SER A 66 7.24 -26.63 -6.77
C SER A 66 8.19 -27.71 -7.29
N GLN A 67 7.67 -28.91 -7.60
CA GLN A 67 8.49 -30.01 -8.12
C GLN A 67 9.23 -29.63 -9.41
N TYR A 68 8.58 -28.81 -10.25
CA TYR A 68 9.13 -28.26 -11.48
C TYR A 68 8.77 -26.78 -11.56
N ASP A 69 9.78 -25.92 -11.66
CA ASP A 69 9.56 -24.50 -11.93
C ASP A 69 9.13 -24.28 -13.39
N MET A 70 8.40 -23.20 -13.64
CA MET A 70 7.94 -22.78 -14.97
C MET A 70 9.10 -22.72 -15.99
N SER A 71 10.29 -22.32 -15.54
CA SER A 71 11.53 -22.29 -16.33
C SER A 71 12.00 -23.69 -16.77
N SER A 72 11.79 -24.73 -15.95
CA SER A 72 12.11 -26.12 -16.31
C SER A 72 11.11 -26.74 -17.29
N GLN A 73 9.87 -26.22 -17.33
CA GLN A 73 8.84 -26.62 -18.30
C GLN A 73 9.04 -25.96 -19.67
N ILE A 74 9.61 -24.75 -19.71
CA ILE A 74 9.93 -24.05 -20.98
C ILE A 74 11.13 -24.71 -21.68
N ASN A 75 12.11 -25.22 -20.92
CA ASN A 75 13.31 -25.86 -21.46
C ASN A 75 13.08 -27.36 -21.75
N ASN A 76 12.15 -27.68 -22.66
CA ASN A 76 11.80 -29.07 -23.01
C ASN A 76 12.89 -29.83 -23.79
N ASN A 77 13.99 -29.16 -24.17
CA ASN A 77 14.98 -29.72 -25.09
C ASN A 77 16.33 -30.06 -24.44
N ASP A 78 16.42 -30.10 -23.11
CA ASP A 78 17.66 -30.42 -22.39
C ASP A 78 17.77 -31.94 -22.10
N PRO A 79 18.77 -32.64 -22.66
CA PRO A 79 19.01 -34.06 -22.40
C PRO A 79 19.50 -34.37 -20.97
N ASN A 80 19.86 -33.36 -20.16
CA ASN A 80 20.32 -33.52 -18.77
C ASN A 80 19.25 -33.19 -17.71
N ARG A 81 17.95 -33.27 -18.04
CA ARG A 81 16.87 -33.01 -17.07
C ARG A 81 16.97 -33.95 -15.86
N LYS A 82 17.33 -33.39 -14.71
CA LYS A 82 17.27 -34.08 -13.41
C LYS A 82 15.80 -34.24 -13.01
N ILE A 83 15.32 -35.49 -12.95
CA ILE A 83 13.96 -35.80 -12.50
C ILE A 83 13.91 -35.56 -10.99
N ASN A 84 13.14 -34.55 -10.57
CA ASN A 84 12.94 -34.28 -9.15
C ASN A 84 11.90 -35.28 -8.58
N PRO A 85 12.11 -35.79 -7.36
CA PRO A 85 11.15 -36.66 -6.69
C PRO A 85 9.80 -35.95 -6.54
N ILE A 86 8.71 -36.72 -6.61
CA ILE A 86 7.36 -36.20 -6.42
C ILE A 86 7.23 -35.74 -4.97
N ILE A 87 6.83 -34.49 -4.77
CA ILE A 87 6.50 -33.96 -3.44
C ILE A 87 5.12 -34.50 -3.09
N SER A 88 5.05 -35.43 -2.13
CA SER A 88 3.79 -36.03 -1.73
C SER A 88 3.00 -35.10 -0.80
N TYR A 89 1.67 -35.13 -0.84
CA TYR A 89 0.81 -34.31 0.02
C TYR A 89 1.13 -34.41 1.52
N PRO A 90 1.41 -35.61 2.10
CA PRO A 90 1.81 -35.74 3.49
C PRO A 90 3.14 -35.05 3.81
N GLU A 91 4.09 -35.06 2.87
CA GLU A 91 5.40 -34.40 3.04
C GLU A 91 5.25 -32.88 3.05
N ALA A 92 4.43 -32.35 2.15
CA ALA A 92 4.14 -30.93 2.06
C ALA A 92 3.39 -30.41 3.31
N ARG A 93 2.46 -31.21 3.85
CA ARG A 93 1.79 -30.90 5.12
C ARG A 93 2.76 -30.95 6.31
N ALA A 94 3.58 -31.99 6.41
CA ALA A 94 4.58 -32.10 7.47
C ALA A 94 5.59 -30.93 7.45
N PHE A 95 5.94 -30.45 6.25
CA PHE A 95 6.73 -29.25 6.08
C PHE A 95 6.01 -28.00 6.61
N GLN A 96 4.74 -27.81 6.25
CA GLN A 96 3.92 -26.69 6.75
C GLN A 96 3.81 -26.68 8.28
N GLU A 97 3.60 -27.85 8.89
CA GLU A 97 3.49 -27.99 10.35
C GLU A 97 4.82 -27.72 11.07
N LYS A 98 5.95 -28.11 10.46
CA LYS A 98 7.29 -27.92 11.04
C LYS A 98 7.85 -26.52 10.80
N TYR A 99 7.43 -25.86 9.73
CA TYR A 99 7.91 -24.53 9.35
C TYR A 99 7.06 -23.45 10.03
N ASN A 100 7.27 -23.27 11.34
CA ASN A 100 6.59 -22.24 12.13
C ASN A 100 7.60 -21.18 12.60
N TYR A 101 8.01 -20.30 11.68
CA TYR A 101 8.91 -19.19 11.98
C TYR A 101 8.13 -17.89 12.13
N PRO A 102 8.49 -17.03 13.11
CA PRO A 102 7.85 -15.73 13.29
C PRO A 102 7.99 -14.90 12.01
N LEU A 103 6.89 -14.26 11.58
CA LEU A 103 6.78 -13.45 10.36
C LEU A 103 6.72 -14.22 9.03
N SER A 104 6.72 -15.56 9.03
CA SER A 104 6.52 -16.37 7.83
C SER A 104 5.12 -16.99 7.80
N THR A 105 4.44 -16.92 6.66
CA THR A 105 3.14 -17.59 6.44
C THR A 105 3.33 -18.65 5.36
N THR A 106 3.07 -19.91 5.69
CA THR A 106 3.13 -21.03 4.74
C THR A 106 1.74 -21.46 4.32
N SER A 107 1.45 -21.35 3.02
CA SER A 107 0.22 -21.85 2.41
C SER A 107 0.51 -23.07 1.54
N LEU A 108 -0.31 -24.11 1.65
CA LEU A 108 -0.26 -25.29 0.78
C LEU A 108 -1.38 -25.22 -0.26
N SER A 109 -1.03 -25.35 -1.54
CA SER A 109 -1.99 -25.52 -2.63
C SER A 109 -1.77 -26.90 -3.26
N PHE A 110 -2.83 -27.69 -3.38
CA PHE A 110 -2.82 -29.02 -3.99
C PHE A 110 -3.95 -29.11 -5.02
N THR A 111 -3.61 -29.47 -6.25
CA THR A 111 -4.57 -29.82 -7.29
C THR A 111 -4.71 -31.33 -7.29
N ALA A 112 -5.92 -31.83 -7.04
CA ALA A 112 -6.27 -33.25 -7.00
C ALA A 112 -6.52 -33.84 -8.40
#